data_AF-A0A931T6D4-F1
#
_entry.id   AF-A0A931T6D4-F1
#
_cell.length_a   1.000
_cell.length_b   1.000
_cell.length_c   1.000
_cell.angle_alpha   90.00
_cell.angle_beta   90.00
_cell.angle_gamma   90.00
#
_symmetry.space_group_name_H-M   'P 1'
#
loop_
_entity.id
_entity.type
_entity.pdbx_description
1 polymer ?
#
loop_
_entity_poly.entity_id
_entity_poly.type
_entity_poly.pdbx_seq_one_letter_code
_entity_poly.pdbx_strand_id
1 'polypeptide(L)'
;MDRRVPIALLLAFIAKTAGPQEPPEELRFAPIQMNTASDYPALPEPVRKRLGTENCQIPQPWPHLEPANVVSGHFIARSRVDFAALCSRRGVSTVYVVNGTDGTVIAKLYPVEDIQYFQGQGGPMEFSRRLERLTPPESGFCLGPDDSCPCLGTVLDAVLDEYEGKASETHCFRGTWHTVTSGD
;
A
#
# COMPACT_ATOMS: atom_id res chain seq x y z
N MET A 1 43.92 56.30 42.62
CA MET A 1 42.53 56.79 42.76
C MET A 1 42.28 57.66 41.54
N ASP A 2 41.33 57.42 40.64
CA ASP A 2 40.18 56.53 40.64
C ASP A 2 39.80 56.25 39.17
N ARG A 3 39.27 55.05 38.91
CA ARG A 3 38.82 54.57 37.60
C ARG A 3 37.44 55.18 37.29
N ARG A 4 37.11 55.33 36.00
CA ARG A 4 35.81 54.89 35.42
C ARG A 4 35.80 55.07 33.90
N VAL A 5 35.91 53.94 33.20
CA VAL A 5 35.64 53.78 31.77
C VAL A 5 34.12 53.63 31.60
N PRO A 6 33.46 54.32 30.66
CA PRO A 6 32.07 54.02 30.34
C PRO A 6 32.00 52.73 29.51
N ILE A 7 31.44 51.68 30.10
CA ILE A 7 31.13 50.42 29.41
C ILE A 7 29.91 50.68 28.53
N ALA A 8 30.14 50.85 27.23
CA ALA A 8 29.09 50.71 26.22
C ALA A 8 28.70 49.22 26.16
N LEU A 9 27.53 48.87 26.68
CA LEU A 9 26.96 47.54 26.54
C LEU A 9 26.47 47.38 25.09
N LEU A 10 27.32 46.83 24.23
CA LEU A 10 26.91 46.41 22.89
C LEU A 10 26.20 45.06 23.02
N LEU A 11 24.87 45.06 23.05
CA LEU A 11 24.07 43.86 22.91
C LEU A 11 24.15 43.38 21.46
N ALA A 12 25.08 42.47 21.18
CA ALA A 12 25.11 41.75 19.92
C ALA A 12 23.96 40.72 19.91
N PHE A 13 22.84 41.07 19.29
CA PHE A 13 21.82 40.09 18.90
C PHE A 13 22.38 39.25 17.75
N ILE A 14 22.85 38.05 18.06
CA ILE A 14 23.13 37.04 17.04
C ILE A 14 21.75 36.56 16.55
N ALA A 15 21.24 37.16 15.48
CA ALA A 15 20.08 36.63 14.79
C ALA A 15 20.49 35.29 14.16
N LYS A 16 20.11 34.17 14.82
CA LYS A 16 20.06 32.88 14.14
C LYS A 16 19.04 33.03 13.02
N THR A 17 19.52 33.08 11.78
CA THR A 17 18.66 32.86 10.62
C THR A 17 18.10 31.45 10.76
N ALA A 18 16.85 31.33 11.18
CA ALA A 18 16.13 30.07 11.06
C ALA A 18 16.07 29.75 9.56
N GLY A 19 16.69 28.64 9.15
CA GLY A 19 16.48 28.11 7.81
C GLY A 19 14.99 27.81 7.59
N PRO A 20 14.57 27.51 6.36
CA PRO A 20 13.20 27.08 6.11
C PRO A 20 12.85 25.93 7.07
N GLN A 21 11.92 26.18 7.98
CA GLN A 21 11.46 25.17 8.92
C GLN A 21 10.67 24.15 8.11
N GLU A 22 11.15 22.91 8.05
CA GLU A 22 10.38 21.84 7.43
C GLU A 22 9.00 21.76 8.12
N PRO A 23 7.91 21.49 7.38
CA PRO A 23 6.61 21.34 7.99
C PRO A 23 6.66 20.28 9.11
N PRO A 24 5.87 20.48 10.19
CA PRO A 24 5.56 19.41 11.13
C PRO A 24 5.28 18.10 10.41
N GLU A 25 5.75 16.99 10.96
CA GLU A 25 5.66 15.65 10.35
C GLU A 25 4.23 15.28 9.92
N GLU A 26 3.22 15.65 10.72
CA GLU A 26 1.80 15.44 10.42
C GLU A 26 1.30 16.20 9.18
N LEU A 27 1.92 17.33 8.83
CA LEU A 27 1.62 18.09 7.62
C LEU A 27 2.36 17.53 6.39
N ARG A 28 3.21 16.52 6.57
CA ARG A 28 3.93 15.85 5.48
C ARG A 28 3.11 14.74 4.83
N PHE A 29 2.09 14.21 5.48
CA PHE A 29 1.27 13.11 4.95
C PHE A 29 -0.15 13.59 4.66
N ALA A 30 -0.62 13.39 3.44
CA ALA A 30 -2.02 13.56 3.10
C ALA A 30 -2.87 12.52 3.86
N PRO A 31 -4.09 12.88 4.31
CA PRO A 31 -5.02 11.89 4.84
C PRO A 31 -5.31 10.80 3.79
N ILE A 32 -5.24 9.53 4.19
CA ILE A 32 -5.59 8.42 3.31
C ILE A 32 -7.12 8.35 3.22
N GLN A 33 -7.65 8.32 1.99
CA GLN A 33 -9.04 7.97 1.78
C GLN A 33 -9.25 6.48 2.10
N MET A 34 -10.13 6.20 3.06
CA MET A 34 -10.42 4.85 3.53
C MET A 34 -11.82 4.44 3.11
N ASN A 35 -11.92 3.48 2.20
CA ASN A 35 -13.20 2.89 1.81
C ASN A 35 -13.55 1.68 2.69
N THR A 36 -14.80 1.26 2.60
CA THR A 36 -15.35 0.06 3.23
C THR A 36 -15.86 -0.89 2.16
N ALA A 37 -16.16 -2.14 2.52
CA ALA A 37 -16.66 -3.12 1.57
C ALA A 37 -18.02 -2.74 0.93
N SER A 38 -18.81 -1.86 1.56
CA SER A 38 -20.05 -1.33 0.97
C SER A 38 -19.83 -0.37 -0.19
N ASP A 39 -18.64 0.22 -0.30
CA ASP A 39 -18.29 1.13 -1.41
C ASP A 39 -17.97 0.37 -2.71
N TYR A 40 -18.00 -0.97 -2.68
CA TYR A 40 -17.74 -1.86 -3.82
C TYR A 40 -19.03 -2.63 -4.19
N PRO A 41 -19.92 -2.06 -5.02
CA PRO A 41 -21.19 -2.69 -5.36
C PRO A 41 -21.03 -4.04 -6.08
N ALA A 42 -19.91 -4.22 -6.80
CA ALA A 42 -19.60 -5.46 -7.51
C ALA A 42 -19.16 -6.62 -6.60
N LEU A 43 -18.85 -6.37 -5.32
CA LEU A 43 -18.46 -7.44 -4.39
C LEU A 43 -19.65 -8.37 -4.09
N PRO A 44 -19.49 -9.70 -4.12
CA PRO A 44 -20.49 -10.62 -3.62
C PRO A 44 -20.80 -10.38 -2.14
N GLU A 45 -22.06 -10.61 -1.74
CA GLU A 45 -22.50 -10.43 -0.34
C GLU A 45 -21.62 -11.18 0.68
N PRO A 46 -21.23 -12.46 0.45
CA PRO A 46 -20.37 -13.17 1.41
C PRO A 46 -19.02 -12.49 1.60
N VAL A 47 -18.43 -11.94 0.54
CA VAL A 47 -17.17 -11.21 0.59
C VAL A 47 -17.34 -9.89 1.35
N ARG A 48 -18.38 -9.11 1.04
CA ARG A 48 -18.65 -7.85 1.78
C ARG A 48 -18.85 -8.10 3.27
N LYS A 49 -19.64 -9.13 3.62
CA LYS A 49 -19.88 -9.51 5.01
C LYS A 49 -18.58 -9.94 5.69
N ARG A 50 -17.73 -10.72 5.02
CA ARG A 50 -16.43 -11.10 5.54
C ARG A 50 -15.56 -9.87 5.82
N LEU A 51 -15.34 -9.01 4.83
CA LEU A 51 -14.51 -7.81 5.00
C LEU A 51 -15.05 -6.88 6.09
N GLY A 52 -16.37 -6.73 6.18
CA GLY A 52 -17.02 -6.01 7.28
C GLY A 52 -16.78 -6.63 8.65
N THR A 53 -16.87 -7.96 8.77
CA THR A 53 -16.59 -8.70 10.02
C THR A 53 -15.14 -8.48 10.48
N GLU A 54 -14.21 -8.37 9.53
CA GLU A 54 -12.79 -8.12 9.81
C GLU A 54 -12.50 -6.64 10.14
N ASN A 55 -13.52 -5.76 10.10
CA ASN A 55 -13.41 -4.30 10.21
C ASN A 55 -12.38 -3.74 9.21
N CYS A 56 -12.47 -4.22 7.98
CA CYS A 56 -11.54 -3.88 6.92
C CYS A 56 -11.75 -2.44 6.43
N GLN A 57 -10.72 -1.60 6.55
CA GLN A 57 -10.64 -0.32 5.85
C GLN A 57 -9.75 -0.50 4.62
N ILE A 58 -10.22 -0.07 3.47
CA ILE A 58 -9.57 -0.30 2.18
C ILE A 58 -8.95 1.03 1.74
N PRO A 59 -7.65 1.26 2.00
CA PRO A 59 -7.01 2.53 1.67
C PRO A 59 -7.01 2.72 0.15
N GLN A 60 -7.14 3.96 -0.31
CA GLN A 60 -7.16 4.29 -1.74
C GLN A 60 -5.85 4.97 -2.14
N PRO A 61 -5.22 4.55 -3.25
CA PRO A 61 -4.06 5.26 -3.78
C PRO A 61 -4.48 6.64 -4.30
N TRP A 62 -3.52 7.54 -4.48
CA TRP A 62 -3.73 8.82 -5.13
C TRP A 62 -2.99 8.89 -6.48
N PRO A 63 -3.63 9.42 -7.55
CA PRO A 63 -5.02 9.87 -7.62
C PRO A 63 -5.99 8.69 -7.76
N HIS A 64 -7.12 8.72 -7.05
CA HIS A 64 -8.20 7.72 -7.22
C HIS A 64 -9.34 8.30 -8.04
N LEU A 65 -9.52 7.80 -9.26
CA LEU A 65 -10.71 8.10 -10.08
C LEU A 65 -11.85 7.10 -9.80
N GLU A 66 -11.52 5.88 -9.39
CA GLU A 66 -12.46 4.81 -9.07
C GLU A 66 -11.97 4.03 -7.83
N PRO A 67 -12.86 3.34 -7.09
CA PRO A 67 -12.47 2.48 -5.98
C PRO A 67 -11.45 1.42 -6.41
N ALA A 68 -10.24 1.50 -5.86
CA ALA A 68 -9.14 0.59 -6.10
C ALA A 68 -8.94 -0.37 -4.92
N ASN A 69 -7.89 -1.21 -4.98
CA ASN A 69 -7.48 -2.07 -3.86
C ASN A 69 -8.47 -3.19 -3.48
N VAL A 70 -9.40 -3.49 -4.39
CA VAL A 70 -10.18 -4.74 -4.39
C VAL A 70 -10.18 -5.28 -5.81
N VAL A 71 -9.61 -6.46 -6.02
CA VAL A 71 -9.53 -7.12 -7.32
C VAL A 71 -10.12 -8.52 -7.26
N SER A 72 -10.80 -8.94 -8.32
CA SER A 72 -11.33 -10.30 -8.47
C SER A 72 -10.49 -11.10 -9.46
N GLY A 73 -10.35 -12.40 -9.23
CA GLY A 73 -9.56 -13.26 -10.11
C GLY A 73 -9.69 -14.73 -9.74
N HIS A 74 -9.02 -15.58 -10.51
CA HIS A 74 -8.92 -17.01 -10.29
C HIS A 74 -7.61 -17.32 -9.56
N PHE A 75 -7.49 -16.90 -8.30
CA PHE A 75 -6.22 -16.94 -7.57
C PHE A 75 -5.86 -18.33 -7.06
N ILE A 76 -6.83 -19.20 -6.77
CA ILE A 76 -6.57 -20.54 -6.20
C ILE A 76 -7.03 -21.67 -7.13
N ALA A 77 -8.08 -21.46 -7.91
CA ALA A 77 -8.61 -22.44 -8.85
C ALA A 77 -9.30 -21.77 -10.04
N ARG A 78 -9.07 -22.29 -11.26
CA ARG A 78 -9.69 -21.75 -12.50
C ARG A 78 -11.22 -21.74 -12.49
N SER A 79 -11.84 -22.66 -11.76
CA SER A 79 -13.30 -22.79 -11.71
C SER A 79 -13.97 -21.91 -10.67
N ARG A 80 -13.20 -21.12 -9.91
CA ARG A 80 -13.69 -20.31 -8.79
C ARG A 80 -13.17 -18.89 -8.88
N VAL A 81 -14.04 -17.91 -8.61
CA VAL A 81 -13.65 -16.51 -8.45
C VAL A 81 -13.34 -16.26 -6.99
N ASP A 82 -12.15 -15.73 -6.76
CA ASP A 82 -11.64 -15.26 -5.47
C ASP A 82 -11.47 -13.72 -5.55
N PHE A 83 -11.36 -13.07 -4.40
CA PHE A 83 -11.16 -11.62 -4.28
C PHE A 83 -9.94 -11.34 -3.42
N ALA A 84 -9.08 -10.43 -3.86
CA ALA A 84 -8.01 -9.87 -3.05
C ALA A 84 -8.38 -8.44 -2.66
N ALA A 85 -8.32 -8.13 -1.38
CA ALA A 85 -8.63 -6.80 -0.85
C ALA A 85 -7.49 -6.31 0.04
N LEU A 86 -7.04 -5.07 -0.16
CA LEU A 86 -6.07 -4.44 0.71
C LEU A 86 -6.78 -3.99 1.99
N CYS A 87 -6.42 -4.60 3.10
CA CYS A 87 -7.13 -4.44 4.35
C CYS A 87 -6.26 -3.76 5.40
N SER A 88 -6.46 -2.45 5.58
CA SER A 88 -5.85 -1.67 6.65
C SER A 88 -6.63 -1.79 7.94
N ARG A 89 -5.90 -2.06 9.03
CA ARG A 89 -6.40 -2.01 10.40
C ARG A 89 -5.35 -1.35 11.27
N ARG A 90 -5.66 -0.17 11.82
CA ARG A 90 -4.75 0.61 12.67
C ARG A 90 -3.41 0.93 11.99
N GLY A 91 -3.46 1.32 10.72
CA GLY A 91 -2.27 1.74 9.95
C GLY A 91 -1.40 0.59 9.43
N VAL A 92 -1.89 -0.66 9.50
CA VAL A 92 -1.22 -1.82 8.91
C VAL A 92 -2.14 -2.44 7.86
N SER A 93 -1.71 -2.43 6.61
CA SER A 93 -2.40 -3.06 5.49
C SER A 93 -1.90 -4.47 5.23
N THR A 94 -2.84 -5.39 5.08
CA THR A 94 -2.62 -6.80 4.73
C THR A 94 -3.51 -7.16 3.53
N VAL A 95 -2.99 -7.90 2.56
CA VAL A 95 -3.80 -8.38 1.43
C VAL A 95 -4.61 -9.59 1.87
N TYR A 96 -5.93 -9.45 1.92
CA TYR A 96 -6.84 -10.52 2.26
C TYR A 96 -7.32 -11.20 0.98
N VAL A 97 -7.08 -12.51 0.85
CA VAL A 97 -7.64 -13.31 -0.24
C VAL A 97 -8.86 -14.06 0.29
N VAL A 98 -10.01 -13.81 -0.33
CA VAL A 98 -11.33 -14.27 0.13
C VAL A 98 -12.02 -15.03 -0.99
N ASN A 99 -12.60 -16.18 -0.67
CA ASN A 99 -13.42 -16.96 -1.58
C ASN A 99 -14.71 -16.17 -1.93
N GLY A 100 -14.96 -15.97 -3.22
CA GLY A 100 -16.12 -15.23 -3.72
C GLY A 100 -17.47 -15.87 -3.40
N THR A 101 -17.51 -17.20 -3.24
CA THR A 101 -18.76 -17.96 -3.06
C THR A 101 -19.26 -17.93 -1.62
N ASP A 102 -18.36 -18.08 -0.63
CA ASP A 102 -18.74 -18.28 0.77
C ASP A 102 -18.11 -17.26 1.74
N GLY A 103 -17.24 -16.37 1.26
CA GLY A 103 -16.58 -15.37 2.09
C GLY A 103 -15.51 -15.96 3.03
N THR A 104 -15.05 -17.19 2.79
CA THR A 104 -13.95 -17.79 3.54
C THR A 104 -12.65 -17.03 3.25
N VAL A 105 -11.92 -16.64 4.29
CA VAL A 105 -10.57 -16.08 4.13
C VAL A 105 -9.62 -17.23 3.82
N ILE A 106 -9.05 -17.20 2.62
CA ILE A 106 -8.11 -18.20 2.12
C ILE A 106 -6.69 -17.87 2.60
N ALA A 107 -6.32 -16.59 2.56
CA ALA A 107 -5.00 -16.13 2.98
C ALA A 107 -5.02 -14.67 3.44
N LYS A 108 -4.00 -14.33 4.22
CA LYS A 108 -3.64 -12.97 4.63
C LYS A 108 -2.17 -12.79 4.29
N LEU A 109 -1.86 -11.95 3.31
CA LEU A 109 -0.54 -11.83 2.71
C LEU A 109 0.06 -10.46 3.05
N TYR A 110 1.36 -10.45 3.28
CA TYR A 110 2.20 -9.24 3.36
C TYR A 110 1.63 -8.11 4.25
N PRO A 111 1.52 -8.34 5.58
CA PRO A 111 1.17 -7.29 6.53
C PRO A 111 2.31 -6.27 6.62
N VAL A 112 2.00 -5.00 6.37
CA VAL A 112 2.99 -3.91 6.36
C VAL A 112 2.33 -2.58 6.72
N GLU A 113 3.09 -1.69 7.34
CA GLU A 113 2.59 -0.38 7.76
C GLU A 113 2.27 0.51 6.54
N ASP A 114 1.12 1.18 6.57
CA ASP A 114 0.64 2.04 5.50
C ASP A 114 1.63 3.18 5.20
N ILE A 115 2.35 3.63 6.23
CA ILE A 115 3.34 4.72 6.13
C ILE A 115 4.47 4.40 5.14
N GLN A 116 4.75 3.12 4.89
CA GLN A 116 5.82 2.70 3.97
C GLN A 116 5.46 2.95 2.50
N TYR A 117 4.17 3.13 2.21
CA TYR A 117 3.63 3.34 0.86
C TYR A 117 3.26 4.79 0.59
N PHE A 118 3.78 5.73 1.37
CA PHE A 118 3.62 7.14 1.10
C PHE A 118 4.73 7.68 0.20
N GLN A 119 4.35 8.43 -0.82
CA GLN A 119 5.28 9.13 -1.71
C GLN A 119 4.81 10.55 -2.01
N GLY A 120 5.76 11.47 -2.26
CA GLY A 120 5.44 12.84 -2.63
C GLY A 120 6.46 13.38 -3.62
N GLN A 121 5.99 14.27 -4.51
CA GLN A 121 6.84 15.01 -5.45
C GLN A 121 6.73 16.52 -5.19
N GLY A 122 7.11 16.94 -3.97
CA GLY A 122 7.11 18.36 -3.58
C GLY A 122 5.80 18.89 -2.98
N GLY A 123 4.82 18.01 -2.73
CA GLY A 123 3.61 18.27 -1.93
C GLY A 123 3.54 17.35 -0.70
N PRO A 124 2.38 17.29 -0.01
CA PRO A 124 2.13 16.23 0.97
C PRO A 124 2.37 14.86 0.33
N MET A 125 2.97 13.95 1.08
CA MET A 125 3.09 12.56 0.68
C MET A 125 1.71 11.92 0.64
N GLU A 126 1.42 11.19 -0.41
CA GLU A 126 0.14 10.52 -0.65
C GLU A 126 0.34 9.01 -0.66
N PHE A 127 -0.71 8.28 -0.32
CA PHE A 127 -0.69 6.82 -0.31
C PHE A 127 -0.64 6.28 -1.75
N SER A 128 0.25 5.33 -2.02
CA SER A 128 0.51 4.80 -3.36
C SER A 128 0.75 3.30 -3.36
N ARG A 129 -0.01 2.56 -2.54
CA ARG A 129 -0.14 1.10 -2.65
C ARG A 129 -1.37 0.74 -3.47
N ARG A 130 -1.19 -0.09 -4.50
CA ARG A 130 -2.24 -0.50 -5.42
C ARG A 130 -2.24 -2.01 -5.63
N LEU A 131 -3.40 -2.65 -5.50
CA LEU A 131 -3.60 -4.03 -5.91
C LEU A 131 -4.09 -4.10 -7.35
N GLU A 132 -3.44 -4.97 -8.13
CA GLU A 132 -3.87 -5.32 -9.47
C GLU A 132 -3.98 -6.84 -9.64
N ARG A 133 -4.78 -7.25 -10.63
CA ARG A 133 -4.82 -8.65 -11.06
C ARG A 133 -3.86 -8.81 -12.24
N LEU A 134 -2.96 -9.79 -12.13
CA LEU A 134 -2.15 -10.25 -13.24
C LEU A 134 -2.69 -11.58 -13.79
N THR A 135 -2.93 -11.66 -15.11
CA THR A 135 -3.45 -12.85 -15.78
C THR A 135 -2.36 -13.51 -16.65
N PRO A 136 -2.09 -14.82 -16.55
CA PRO A 136 -1.13 -15.48 -17.42
C PRO A 136 -1.57 -15.49 -18.89
N PRO A 137 -0.66 -15.41 -19.89
CA PRO A 137 0.80 -15.29 -19.77
C PRO A 137 1.27 -13.82 -19.81
N GLU A 138 0.40 -12.86 -19.53
CA GLU A 138 0.71 -11.43 -19.65
C GLU A 138 1.91 -11.11 -18.75
N SER A 139 3.02 -10.89 -19.44
CA SER A 139 4.41 -10.77 -18.98
C SER A 139 4.56 -9.97 -17.69
N GLY A 140 5.26 -10.52 -16.69
CA GLY A 140 5.85 -9.67 -15.65
C GLY A 140 5.97 -10.24 -14.24
N PHE A 141 5.40 -11.42 -13.92
CA PHE A 141 5.47 -11.98 -12.56
C PHE A 141 6.89 -11.97 -11.97
N CYS A 142 7.89 -12.08 -12.85
CA CYS A 142 9.30 -12.07 -12.52
C CYS A 142 10.05 -11.15 -13.49
N LEU A 143 10.59 -10.04 -12.99
CA LEU A 143 11.51 -9.16 -13.71
C LEU A 143 12.94 -9.71 -13.59
N GLY A 144 13.18 -10.90 -14.14
CA GLY A 144 14.50 -11.52 -14.11
C GLY A 144 14.59 -12.73 -15.05
N PRO A 145 15.77 -13.01 -15.65
CA PRO A 145 15.96 -14.09 -16.61
C PRO A 145 15.99 -15.50 -15.97
N ASP A 146 15.58 -15.63 -14.71
CA ASP A 146 15.82 -16.84 -13.93
C ASP A 146 14.57 -17.74 -13.88
N ASP A 147 14.75 -19.00 -14.31
CA ASP A 147 13.72 -20.05 -14.30
C ASP A 147 13.25 -20.45 -12.88
N SER A 148 13.86 -19.84 -11.85
CA SER A 148 13.56 -20.05 -10.42
C SER A 148 12.28 -19.35 -9.95
N CYS A 149 11.66 -18.54 -10.80
CA CYS A 149 10.42 -17.84 -10.49
C CYS A 149 9.29 -18.81 -10.08
N PRO A 150 8.82 -18.77 -8.82
CA PRO A 150 7.79 -19.69 -8.35
C PRO A 150 6.43 -19.48 -9.04
N CYS A 151 6.23 -18.30 -9.64
CA CYS A 151 5.04 -17.93 -10.39
C CYS A 151 5.08 -18.30 -11.88
N LEU A 152 6.24 -18.70 -12.43
CA LEU A 152 6.32 -19.11 -13.83
C LEU A 152 5.50 -20.37 -14.10
N GLY A 153 4.83 -20.38 -15.26
CA GLY A 153 3.97 -21.48 -15.69
C GLY A 153 2.69 -21.63 -14.86
N THR A 154 2.40 -20.70 -13.94
CA THR A 154 1.10 -20.67 -13.30
C THR A 154 0.02 -20.37 -14.33
N VAL A 155 -1.12 -20.96 -14.04
CA VAL A 155 -2.30 -21.02 -14.87
C VAL A 155 -3.44 -20.22 -14.23
N LEU A 156 -3.21 -19.79 -12.99
CA LEU A 156 -4.06 -18.99 -12.13
C LEU A 156 -3.66 -17.52 -12.23
N ASP A 157 -4.59 -16.63 -11.94
CA ASP A 157 -4.27 -15.22 -11.79
C ASP A 157 -3.35 -15.02 -10.56
N ALA A 158 -2.58 -13.93 -10.54
CA ALA A 158 -1.83 -13.49 -9.36
C ALA A 158 -2.31 -12.11 -8.91
N VAL A 159 -1.95 -11.76 -7.68
CA VAL A 159 -2.16 -10.42 -7.12
C VAL A 159 -0.85 -9.67 -7.22
N LEU A 160 -0.83 -8.58 -7.99
CA LEU A 160 0.23 -7.59 -7.92
C LEU A 160 -0.10 -6.64 -6.78
N ASP A 161 0.83 -6.47 -5.86
CA ASP A 161 0.81 -5.52 -4.77
C ASP A 161 1.88 -4.46 -5.04
N GLU A 162 1.45 -3.42 -5.73
CA GLU A 162 2.29 -2.40 -6.32
C GLU A 162 2.57 -1.29 -5.30
N TYR A 163 3.83 -0.89 -5.18
CA TYR A 163 4.17 0.48 -4.80
C TYR A 163 4.31 1.27 -6.11
N GLU A 164 3.29 2.06 -6.46
CA GLU A 164 3.16 2.70 -7.77
C GLU A 164 4.47 3.40 -8.21
N GLY A 165 5.06 2.89 -9.30
CA GLY A 165 6.32 3.41 -9.86
C GLY A 165 7.61 3.01 -9.13
N LYS A 166 7.56 2.02 -8.23
CA LYS A 166 8.69 1.49 -7.43
C LYS A 166 8.65 -0.04 -7.35
N ALA A 167 9.32 -0.60 -6.33
CA ALA A 167 9.32 -2.03 -6.05
C ALA A 167 7.93 -2.55 -5.69
N SER A 168 7.55 -3.67 -6.30
CA SER A 168 6.23 -4.28 -6.22
C SER A 168 6.34 -5.77 -5.91
N GLU A 169 5.37 -6.30 -5.19
CA GLU A 169 5.31 -7.71 -4.82
C GLU A 169 4.27 -8.43 -5.67
N THR A 170 4.62 -9.56 -6.25
CA THR A 170 3.67 -10.45 -6.93
C THR A 170 3.36 -11.65 -6.05
N HIS A 171 2.09 -11.85 -5.71
CA HIS A 171 1.61 -13.00 -4.95
C HIS A 171 0.88 -13.99 -5.85
N CYS A 172 1.45 -15.17 -6.03
CA CYS A 172 0.87 -16.24 -6.84
C CYS A 172 0.65 -17.51 -6.03
N PHE A 173 -0.31 -18.33 -6.46
CA PHE A 173 -0.61 -19.61 -5.80
C PHE A 173 -0.19 -20.80 -6.68
N ARG A 174 0.57 -21.73 -6.09
CA ARG A 174 0.96 -23.00 -6.71
C ARG A 174 0.93 -24.13 -5.67
N GLY A 175 -0.25 -24.41 -5.14
CA GLY A 175 -0.44 -25.32 -4.00
C GLY A 175 -0.09 -24.68 -2.65
N THR A 176 0.81 -23.70 -2.65
CA THR A 176 1.01 -22.72 -1.59
C THR A 176 1.17 -21.32 -2.20
N TRP A 177 1.01 -20.29 -1.38
CA TRP A 177 1.32 -18.91 -1.77
C TRP A 177 2.82 -18.70 -1.87
N HIS A 178 3.22 -18.01 -2.92
CA HIS A 178 4.58 -17.53 -3.15
C HIS A 178 4.53 -16.02 -3.40
N THR A 179 5.57 -15.33 -2.96
CA THR A 179 5.76 -13.90 -3.20
C THR A 179 7.05 -13.71 -3.98
N VAL A 180 6.99 -12.87 -5.00
CA VAL A 180 8.16 -12.44 -5.78
C VAL A 180 8.22 -10.93 -5.75
N THR A 181 9.33 -10.39 -5.27
CA THR A 181 9.62 -8.97 -5.35
C THR A 181 10.13 -8.63 -6.74
N SER A 182 9.61 -7.55 -7.32
CA SER A 182 9.97 -7.02 -8.63
C SER A 182 10.26 -5.53 -8.49
N GLY A 183 11.40 -5.07 -8.99
CA GLY A 183 11.84 -3.67 -8.87
C GLY A 183 13.33 -3.56 -8.55
N ASP A 184 13.93 -2.46 -9.00
CA ASP A 184 15.36 -2.14 -8.86
C ASP A 184 15.73 -1.59 -7.46
#